data_AF-A0A927B7U8-F1
#
_entry.id   AF-A0A927B7U8-F1
#
_cell.length_a   1.000
_cell.length_b   1.000
_cell.length_c   1.000
_cell.angle_alpha   90.00
_cell.angle_beta   90.00
_cell.angle_gamma   90.00
#
_symmetry.space_group_name_H-M   'P 1'
#
loop_
_entity.id
_entity.type
_entity.pdbx_description
1 polymer ?
#
loop_
_entity_poly.entity_id
_entity_poly.type
_entity_poly.pdbx_seq_one_letter_code
_entity_poly.pdbx_strand_id
1 'polypeptide(L)'
;MIGIYNNRYQVVIRLYALYSLIFFIASLLIECHSAKEKEITIRWQNRRAIGISIPKGFIDTIDADSLEKQLSVRLTNQKTAIAGQYQLGDGTVIFEPLIPFTRGLRYVVWLNDKRLGEVSIPALDSNDRPALLGIYPSQDSLPENLLKIYLHFSRPMRERQSQKYVTLLKNNNDTLSGVFLDLQPELWNPDRTILTLWLDPGRIKRDLQPNKRLGAPLQTHNRYKLVVTASWPDEQGATLEKDVTKSFVAIQRDSLSPNPKKWTLLEPKSGSLQSLDVSFSESLDYSLLTETLSVIREDGANVPGRWQSGEEEKLIRFKPNNVWQSGRYKLRIESRLEDLAGNNVNRLFDRDITRKDQRATSESFTELLFKVR
;
A
#
# COMPACT_ATOMS: atom_id res chain seq x y z
N MET A 1 86.97 -37.09 -47.99
CA MET A 1 87.54 -35.73 -47.99
C MET A 1 86.86 -34.97 -46.86
N ILE A 2 87.41 -34.98 -45.65
CA ILE A 2 88.41 -34.02 -45.12
C ILE A 2 87.88 -32.59 -45.22
N GLY A 3 87.66 -31.98 -44.05
CA GLY A 3 87.31 -30.56 -43.91
C GLY A 3 87.01 -30.19 -42.46
N ILE A 4 88.02 -30.26 -41.60
CA ILE A 4 88.02 -29.72 -40.23
C ILE A 4 87.93 -28.19 -40.30
N TYR A 5 87.18 -27.53 -39.40
CA TYR A 5 87.68 -26.31 -38.74
C TYR A 5 86.96 -26.02 -37.42
N ASN A 6 87.74 -26.02 -36.33
CA ASN A 6 87.44 -25.47 -35.02
C ASN A 6 87.18 -23.95 -35.12
N ASN A 7 86.39 -23.36 -34.21
CA ASN A 7 86.92 -22.76 -32.97
C ASN A 7 85.98 -21.69 -32.35
N ARG A 8 86.00 -21.69 -31.01
CA ARG A 8 85.75 -20.59 -30.05
C ARG A 8 84.33 -20.12 -29.74
N TYR A 9 83.93 -20.52 -28.54
CA TYR A 9 83.04 -19.83 -27.61
C TYR A 9 83.39 -18.34 -27.44
N GLN A 10 82.37 -17.49 -27.57
CA GLN A 10 82.24 -16.27 -26.78
C GLN A 10 80.88 -16.29 -26.10
N VAL A 11 80.93 -16.40 -24.76
CA VAL A 11 79.78 -16.17 -23.88
C VAL A 11 79.51 -14.67 -23.90
N VAL A 12 78.37 -14.27 -24.45
CA VAL A 12 77.80 -12.94 -24.24
C VAL A 12 76.50 -13.16 -23.49
N ILE A 13 76.54 -12.84 -22.20
CA ILE A 13 75.38 -12.76 -21.31
C ILE A 13 74.45 -11.69 -21.88
N ARG A 14 73.35 -12.10 -22.51
CA ARG A 14 72.22 -11.20 -22.78
C ARG A 14 71.28 -11.23 -21.59
N LEU A 15 71.31 -10.18 -20.78
CA LEU A 15 70.20 -9.81 -19.90
C LEU A 15 68.96 -9.54 -20.76
N TYR A 16 68.10 -10.54 -20.92
CA TYR A 16 66.71 -10.29 -21.30
C TYR A 16 65.93 -10.06 -20.02
N ALA A 17 65.68 -8.80 -19.70
CA ALA A 17 64.65 -8.42 -18.75
C ALA A 17 63.32 -8.98 -19.28
N LEU A 18 62.76 -9.95 -18.55
CA LEU A 18 61.36 -10.34 -18.65
C LEU A 18 60.53 -9.10 -18.30
N TYR A 19 60.18 -8.29 -19.30
CA TYR A 19 59.09 -7.34 -19.16
C TYR A 19 57.82 -8.16 -19.00
N SER A 20 57.45 -8.34 -17.74
CA SER A 20 56.28 -9.06 -17.29
C SER A 20 55.03 -8.56 -18.02
N LEU A 21 54.29 -9.49 -18.62
CA LEU A 21 52.94 -9.30 -19.18
C LEU A 21 51.93 -8.77 -18.13
N ILE A 22 52.32 -8.70 -16.86
CA ILE A 22 51.54 -8.15 -15.75
C ILE A 22 51.41 -6.62 -15.86
N PHE A 23 52.37 -5.92 -16.47
CA PHE A 23 52.32 -4.46 -16.57
C PHE A 23 51.30 -3.95 -17.60
N PHE A 24 50.93 -4.78 -18.59
CA PHE A 24 49.93 -4.41 -19.61
C PHE A 24 48.49 -4.74 -19.21
N ILE A 25 48.30 -5.65 -18.24
CA ILE A 25 46.97 -5.97 -17.69
C ILE A 25 46.59 -4.98 -16.58
N ALA A 26 47.57 -4.43 -15.85
CA ALA A 26 47.32 -3.39 -14.85
C ALA A 26 46.90 -2.04 -15.46
N SER A 27 47.33 -1.70 -16.68
CA SER A 27 46.94 -0.47 -17.37
C SER A 27 45.54 -0.54 -18.01
N LEU A 28 45.03 -1.74 -18.33
CA LEU A 28 43.69 -1.93 -18.90
C LEU A 28 42.57 -2.01 -17.85
N LEU A 29 42.91 -2.13 -16.56
CA LEU A 29 41.96 -2.13 -15.45
C LEU A 29 41.80 -0.75 -14.78
N ILE A 30 42.61 0.25 -15.16
CA ILE A 30 42.54 1.61 -14.60
C ILE A 30 41.66 2.56 -15.44
N GLU A 31 41.29 2.19 -16.66
CA GLU A 31 40.45 3.01 -17.54
C GLU A 31 38.94 2.74 -17.47
N CYS A 32 38.47 2.01 -16.46
CA CYS A 32 37.04 1.75 -16.26
C CYS A 32 36.53 2.17 -14.86
N HIS A 33 37.09 3.25 -14.30
CA HIS A 33 36.57 3.84 -13.06
C HIS A 33 36.33 5.37 -13.09
N SER A 34 36.73 6.10 -14.14
CA SER A 34 36.59 7.57 -14.18
C SER A 34 35.46 8.11 -15.09
N ALA A 35 34.75 7.25 -15.83
CA ALA A 35 33.73 7.71 -16.79
C ALA A 35 32.38 8.08 -16.14
N LYS A 36 32.09 7.62 -14.91
CA LYS A 36 30.80 7.88 -14.22
C LYS A 36 30.77 9.18 -13.39
N GLU A 37 31.91 9.81 -13.11
CA GLU A 37 31.98 10.98 -12.22
C GLU A 37 31.56 12.30 -12.89
N LYS A 38 31.25 12.29 -14.19
CA LYS A 38 30.91 13.50 -14.98
C LYS A 38 29.47 13.54 -15.50
N GLU A 39 28.57 12.69 -15.02
CA GLU A 39 27.19 12.70 -15.49
C GLU A 39 26.20 13.13 -14.40
N ILE A 40 25.16 13.85 -14.81
CA ILE A 40 24.03 14.16 -13.94
C ILE A 40 23.18 12.89 -13.79
N THR A 41 23.03 12.37 -12.57
CA THR A 41 22.36 11.09 -12.33
C THR A 41 21.10 11.25 -11.47
N ILE A 42 20.16 10.31 -11.60
CA ILE A 42 18.93 10.28 -10.81
C ILE A 42 19.18 9.51 -9.51
N ARG A 43 18.75 10.08 -8.38
CA ARG A 43 18.70 9.39 -7.10
C ARG A 43 17.37 8.65 -6.94
N TRP A 44 17.47 7.37 -6.61
CA TRP A 44 16.31 6.49 -6.45
C TRP A 44 16.17 6.03 -5.01
N GLN A 45 14.93 5.99 -4.52
CA GLN A 45 14.57 5.32 -3.26
C GLN A 45 13.25 4.60 -3.47
N ASN A 46 13.19 3.30 -3.16
CA ASN A 46 11.99 2.47 -3.34
C ASN A 46 11.34 2.63 -4.74
N ARG A 47 12.18 2.63 -5.79
CA ARG A 47 11.76 2.85 -7.19
C ARG A 47 11.15 4.22 -7.48
N ARG A 48 11.29 5.20 -6.58
CA ARG A 48 10.87 6.59 -6.77
C ARG A 48 12.09 7.45 -7.05
N ALA A 49 12.00 8.34 -8.04
CA ALA A 49 13.06 9.28 -8.37
C ALA A 49 12.97 10.48 -7.39
N ILE A 50 13.79 10.43 -6.34
CA ILE A 50 13.73 11.36 -5.20
C ILE A 50 14.68 12.56 -5.33
N GLY A 51 15.56 12.56 -6.33
CA GLY A 51 16.53 13.63 -6.47
C GLY A 51 17.40 13.49 -7.71
N ILE A 52 18.24 14.50 -7.94
CA ILE A 52 19.25 14.53 -8.99
C ILE A 52 20.59 14.81 -8.32
N SER A 53 21.60 14.01 -8.65
CA SER A 53 23.00 14.27 -8.28
C SER A 53 23.72 14.97 -9.43
N ILE A 54 24.27 16.15 -9.15
CA ILE A 54 24.95 17.01 -10.11
C ILE A 54 26.42 17.11 -9.67
N PRO A 55 27.38 16.60 -10.46
CA PRO A 55 28.80 16.69 -10.12
C PRO A 55 29.28 18.14 -9.97
N LYS A 56 30.11 18.43 -8.96
CA LYS A 56 30.64 19.79 -8.72
C LYS A 56 31.38 20.36 -9.92
N GLY A 57 32.00 19.51 -10.75
CA GLY A 57 32.64 19.93 -12.01
C GLY A 57 31.73 20.70 -12.99
N PHE A 58 30.40 20.64 -12.85
CA PHE A 58 29.46 21.47 -13.61
C PHE A 58 29.17 22.85 -12.98
N ILE A 59 29.64 23.06 -11.75
CA ILE A 59 29.19 24.05 -10.77
C ILE A 59 30.37 24.71 -10.04
N ASP A 60 31.62 24.50 -10.49
CA ASP A 60 32.87 24.91 -9.82
C ASP A 60 32.96 26.43 -9.55
N THR A 61 32.06 27.25 -10.09
CA THR A 61 32.03 28.71 -9.97
C THR A 61 30.94 29.26 -9.03
N ILE A 62 30.21 28.42 -8.28
CA ILE A 62 29.08 28.89 -7.45
C ILE A 62 29.37 28.77 -5.97
N ASP A 63 29.23 29.88 -5.24
CA ASP A 63 29.20 29.90 -3.77
C ASP A 63 27.96 29.18 -3.23
N ALA A 64 28.11 28.46 -2.11
CA ALA A 64 27.01 27.69 -1.51
C ALA A 64 25.73 28.54 -1.31
N ASP A 65 25.87 29.81 -0.92
CA ASP A 65 24.78 30.75 -0.67
C ASP A 65 24.03 31.21 -1.93
N SER A 66 24.56 30.90 -3.12
CA SER A 66 24.00 31.27 -4.42
C SER A 66 23.38 30.11 -5.19
N LEU A 67 23.48 28.86 -4.69
CA LEU A 67 23.00 27.67 -5.39
C LEU A 67 21.52 27.76 -5.74
N GLU A 68 20.66 28.14 -4.80
CA GLU A 68 19.20 28.24 -5.03
C GLU A 68 18.81 29.30 -6.05
N LYS A 69 19.64 30.34 -6.22
CA LYS A 69 19.36 31.44 -7.16
C LYS A 69 19.83 31.11 -8.58
N GLN A 70 20.92 30.36 -8.70
CA GLN A 70 21.61 30.14 -9.96
C GLN A 70 21.29 28.78 -10.59
N LEU A 71 21.10 27.76 -9.76
CA LEU A 71 20.79 26.40 -10.19
C LEU A 71 19.27 26.20 -10.18
N SER A 72 18.72 25.67 -11.27
CA SER A 72 17.31 25.32 -11.33
C SER A 72 17.09 24.03 -12.10
N VAL A 73 16.19 23.20 -11.59
CA VAL A 73 15.70 22.02 -12.29
C VAL A 73 14.32 22.32 -12.85
N ARG A 74 14.15 22.14 -14.16
CA ARG A 74 12.91 22.49 -14.87
C ARG A 74 12.39 21.26 -15.60
N LEU A 75 11.07 21.11 -15.71
CA LEU A 75 10.50 20.15 -16.65
C LEU A 75 10.85 20.60 -18.08
N THR A 76 11.13 19.67 -18.98
CA THR A 76 11.43 19.99 -20.38
C THR A 76 10.30 20.84 -20.98
N ASN A 77 10.67 21.89 -21.72
CA ASN A 77 9.76 22.88 -22.32
C ASN A 77 8.96 23.75 -21.32
N GLN A 78 9.27 23.68 -20.01
CA GLN A 78 8.72 24.57 -19.01
C GLN A 78 9.76 25.59 -18.55
N LYS A 79 9.33 26.82 -18.31
CA LYS A 79 10.21 27.89 -17.79
C LYS A 79 10.29 27.87 -16.26
N THR A 80 9.25 27.38 -15.59
CA THR A 80 9.16 27.36 -14.13
C THR A 80 10.07 26.30 -13.54
N ALA A 81 10.90 26.71 -12.58
CA ALA A 81 11.72 25.80 -11.78
C ALA A 81 10.85 24.96 -10.84
N ILE A 82 11.23 23.70 -10.66
CA ILE A 82 10.61 22.79 -9.70
C ILE A 82 11.11 23.19 -8.31
N ALA A 83 10.18 23.34 -7.38
CA ALA A 83 10.51 23.59 -5.98
C ALA A 83 11.24 22.38 -5.38
N GLY A 84 12.31 22.64 -4.64
CA GLY A 84 13.14 21.63 -4.01
C GLY A 84 14.24 22.25 -3.18
N GLN A 85 15.05 21.40 -2.56
CA GLN A 85 16.20 21.80 -1.76
C GLN A 85 17.49 21.35 -2.43
N TYR A 86 18.55 22.12 -2.23
CA TYR A 86 19.89 21.74 -2.64
C TYR A 86 20.72 21.37 -1.40
N GLN A 87 21.43 20.26 -1.48
CA GLN A 87 22.36 19.82 -0.45
C GLN A 87 23.75 19.70 -1.07
N LEU A 88 24.72 20.35 -0.45
CA LEU A 88 26.12 20.24 -0.84
C LEU A 88 26.71 18.98 -0.23
N GLY A 89 27.27 18.10 -1.06
CA GLY A 89 28.03 16.93 -0.62
C GLY A 89 29.49 16.98 -1.07
N ASP A 90 30.22 15.91 -0.76
CA ASP A 90 31.59 15.72 -1.25
C ASP A 90 31.53 15.48 -2.77
N GLY A 91 32.05 16.44 -3.54
CA GLY A 91 32.13 16.36 -5.00
C GLY A 91 30.79 16.49 -5.77
N THR A 92 29.64 16.62 -5.09
CA THR A 92 28.32 16.70 -5.75
C THR A 92 27.38 17.72 -5.09
N VAL A 93 26.43 18.21 -5.87
CA VAL A 93 25.24 18.92 -5.40
C VAL A 93 24.03 18.03 -5.63
N ILE A 94 23.25 17.80 -4.59
CA ILE A 94 22.03 17.00 -4.65
C ILE A 94 20.85 17.95 -4.69
N PHE A 95 20.01 17.84 -5.71
CA PHE A 95 18.71 18.49 -5.74
C PHE A 95 17.63 17.48 -5.35
N GLU A 96 16.88 17.77 -4.29
CA GLU A 96 15.73 16.98 -3.83
C GLU A 96 14.44 17.80 -4.04
N PRO A 97 13.60 17.46 -5.03
CA PRO A 97 12.36 18.19 -5.26
C PRO A 97 11.37 17.97 -4.11
N LEU A 98 10.54 18.98 -3.84
CA LEU A 98 9.47 18.90 -2.84
C LEU A 98 8.45 17.78 -3.17
N ILE A 99 8.24 17.52 -4.46
CA ILE A 99 7.46 16.40 -4.97
C ILE A 99 8.41 15.55 -5.84
N PRO A 100 8.56 14.24 -5.55
CA PRO A 100 9.43 13.37 -6.34
C PRO A 100 9.09 13.39 -7.84
N PHE A 101 10.10 13.15 -8.67
CA PHE A 101 9.96 13.27 -10.12
C PHE A 101 8.96 12.26 -10.70
N THR A 102 8.20 12.72 -11.69
CA THR A 102 7.18 11.92 -12.37
C THR A 102 7.84 11.02 -13.42
N ARG A 103 7.42 9.76 -13.44
CA ARG A 103 7.82 8.75 -14.44
C ARG A 103 7.49 9.21 -15.87
N GLY A 104 8.34 8.87 -16.83
CA GLY A 104 8.16 9.19 -18.25
C GLY A 104 8.42 10.65 -18.64
N LEU A 105 8.78 11.50 -17.67
CA LEU A 105 9.09 12.91 -17.91
C LEU A 105 10.60 13.15 -17.97
N ARG A 106 10.97 14.27 -18.63
CA ARG A 106 12.36 14.69 -18.83
C ARG A 106 12.59 16.02 -18.13
N TYR A 107 13.68 16.11 -17.38
CA TYR A 107 14.02 17.27 -16.56
C TYR A 107 15.38 17.81 -16.96
N VAL A 108 15.50 19.13 -17.00
CA VAL A 108 16.72 19.81 -17.43
C VAL A 108 17.28 20.59 -16.25
N VAL A 109 18.58 20.43 -16.01
CA VAL A 109 19.34 21.18 -15.02
C VAL A 109 19.93 22.42 -15.70
N TRP A 110 19.66 23.59 -15.14
CA TRP A 110 20.09 24.89 -15.65
C TRP A 110 20.94 25.61 -14.62
N LEU A 111 21.97 26.30 -15.10
CA LEU A 111 22.81 27.21 -14.33
C LEU A 111 22.83 28.58 -14.99
N ASN A 112 22.26 29.61 -14.36
CA ASN A 112 22.22 30.98 -14.91
C ASN A 112 21.77 31.01 -16.38
N ASP A 113 20.75 30.21 -16.72
CA ASP A 113 20.22 29.97 -18.07
C ASP A 113 21.12 29.23 -19.07
N LYS A 114 22.27 28.72 -18.64
CA LYS A 114 23.02 27.68 -19.36
C LYS A 114 22.47 26.30 -19.03
N ARG A 115 22.12 25.53 -20.06
CA ARG A 115 21.74 24.11 -19.91
C ARG A 115 22.97 23.29 -19.52
N LEU A 116 22.93 22.64 -18.36
CA LEU A 116 24.00 21.76 -17.88
C LEU A 116 23.80 20.31 -18.34
N GLY A 117 22.57 19.82 -18.30
CA GLY A 117 22.25 18.46 -18.72
C GLY A 117 20.76 18.16 -18.62
N GLU A 118 20.35 17.02 -19.13
CA GLU A 118 18.97 16.52 -19.09
C GLU A 118 18.97 15.11 -18.50
N VAL A 119 18.02 14.84 -17.63
CA VAL A 119 17.74 13.50 -17.11
C VAL A 119 16.34 13.07 -17.53
N SER A 120 16.22 11.84 -17.99
CA SER A 120 14.94 11.22 -18.33
C SER A 120 14.56 10.25 -17.22
N ILE A 121 13.40 10.45 -16.60
CA ILE A 121 12.87 9.48 -15.64
C ILE A 121 12.20 8.36 -16.44
N PRO A 122 12.71 7.12 -16.40
CA PRO A 122 12.14 6.03 -17.19
C PRO A 122 10.67 5.83 -16.87
N ALA A 123 9.84 5.64 -17.90
CA ALA A 123 8.45 5.21 -17.73
C ALA A 123 8.38 3.87 -16.99
N LEU A 124 7.23 3.56 -16.39
CA LEU A 124 6.99 2.24 -15.81
C LEU A 124 6.78 1.22 -16.92
N ASP A 125 7.16 -0.03 -16.66
CA ASP A 125 6.84 -1.15 -17.54
C ASP A 125 5.31 -1.27 -17.65
N SER A 126 4.79 -1.46 -18.85
CA SER A 126 3.36 -1.65 -19.09
C SER A 126 2.76 -2.86 -18.36
N ASN A 127 3.59 -3.83 -17.97
CA ASN A 127 3.20 -4.98 -17.16
C ASN A 127 3.27 -4.71 -15.65
N ASP A 128 3.92 -3.63 -15.22
CA ASP A 128 4.03 -3.26 -13.81
C ASP A 128 2.80 -2.47 -13.37
N ARG A 129 1.69 -3.17 -13.16
CA ARG A 129 0.40 -2.57 -12.78
C ARG A 129 -0.02 -2.92 -11.35
N PRO A 130 -0.64 -1.98 -10.61
CA PRO A 130 -1.41 -2.33 -9.43
C PRO A 130 -2.61 -3.22 -9.81
N ALA A 131 -3.12 -3.94 -8.83
CA ALA A 131 -4.35 -4.73 -8.94
C ALA A 131 -5.26 -4.42 -7.75
N LEU A 132 -6.56 -4.38 -7.98
CA LEU A 132 -7.56 -4.39 -6.90
C LEU A 132 -7.80 -5.86 -6.53
N LEU A 133 -7.22 -6.28 -5.39
CA LEU A 133 -7.27 -7.65 -4.88
C LEU A 133 -8.65 -8.03 -4.35
N GLY A 134 -9.42 -7.07 -3.85
CA GLY A 134 -10.75 -7.33 -3.31
C GLY A 134 -11.56 -6.07 -3.03
N ILE A 135 -12.88 -6.24 -3.06
CA ILE A 135 -13.86 -5.26 -2.59
C ILE A 135 -14.68 -5.93 -1.49
N TYR A 136 -14.67 -5.35 -0.30
CA TYR A 136 -15.37 -5.91 0.86
C TYR A 136 -16.51 -4.99 1.31
N PRO A 137 -17.63 -5.53 1.80
CA PRO A 137 -17.91 -6.96 2.03
C PRO A 137 -17.98 -7.78 0.74
N SER A 138 -17.56 -9.04 0.75
CA SER A 138 -17.46 -9.82 -0.48
C SER A 138 -18.82 -10.30 -1.00
N GLN A 139 -19.81 -10.47 -0.13
CA GLN A 139 -21.16 -10.94 -0.49
C GLN A 139 -21.92 -9.94 -1.39
N ASP A 140 -22.87 -10.44 -2.18
CA ASP A 140 -23.62 -9.64 -3.17
C ASP A 140 -25.03 -9.25 -2.69
N SER A 141 -25.36 -9.51 -1.43
CA SER A 141 -26.55 -9.01 -0.75
C SER A 141 -26.11 -8.22 0.47
N LEU A 142 -26.34 -6.90 0.47
CA LEU A 142 -25.86 -5.99 1.51
C LEU A 142 -27.02 -5.25 2.15
N PRO A 143 -27.02 -5.01 3.47
CA PRO A 143 -28.12 -4.31 4.12
C PRO A 143 -28.24 -2.87 3.60
N GLU A 144 -29.46 -2.31 3.55
CA GLU A 144 -29.66 -0.93 3.08
C GLU A 144 -28.92 0.12 3.93
N ASN A 145 -28.53 -0.24 5.15
CA ASN A 145 -27.72 0.57 6.06
C ASN A 145 -26.26 0.12 6.13
N LEU A 146 -25.72 -0.52 5.07
CA LEU A 146 -24.28 -0.76 4.91
C LEU A 146 -23.49 0.51 5.24
N LEU A 147 -22.54 0.40 6.17
CA LEU A 147 -21.75 1.55 6.62
C LEU A 147 -20.47 1.74 5.80
N LYS A 148 -19.75 0.66 5.51
CA LYS A 148 -18.40 0.72 4.95
C LYS A 148 -18.22 -0.21 3.76
N ILE A 149 -17.38 0.22 2.84
CA ILE A 149 -16.80 -0.60 1.77
C ILE A 149 -15.28 -0.48 1.85
N TYR A 150 -14.57 -1.59 1.70
CA TYR A 150 -13.10 -1.61 1.64
C TYR A 150 -12.62 -1.94 0.23
N LEU A 151 -11.67 -1.16 -0.28
CA LEU A 151 -10.94 -1.44 -1.51
C LEU A 151 -9.53 -1.89 -1.15
N HIS A 152 -9.19 -3.16 -1.41
CA HIS A 152 -7.87 -3.71 -1.12
C HIS A 152 -7.05 -3.82 -2.41
N PHE A 153 -5.97 -3.05 -2.49
CA PHE A 153 -5.04 -2.98 -3.61
C PHE A 153 -3.75 -3.76 -3.33
N SER A 154 -3.08 -4.20 -4.39
CA SER A 154 -1.82 -4.97 -4.30
C SER A 154 -0.60 -4.14 -3.87
N ARG A 155 -0.72 -2.81 -3.85
CA ARG A 155 0.36 -1.86 -3.55
C ARG A 155 -0.23 -0.47 -3.21
N PRO A 156 0.59 0.44 -2.63
CA PRO A 156 0.14 1.79 -2.26
C PRO A 156 -0.47 2.57 -3.42
N MET A 157 -1.72 3.03 -3.25
CA MET A 157 -2.42 3.85 -4.24
C MET A 157 -2.31 5.35 -3.95
N ARG A 158 -2.55 6.18 -4.96
CA ARG A 158 -2.52 7.65 -4.78
C ARG A 158 -3.78 8.13 -4.06
N GLU A 159 -3.58 8.81 -2.93
CA GLU A 159 -4.63 9.39 -2.07
C GLU A 159 -5.21 10.73 -2.60
N ARG A 160 -6.25 11.22 -1.91
CA ARG A 160 -6.96 12.51 -2.07
C ARG A 160 -7.69 12.67 -3.41
N GLN A 161 -8.13 11.57 -3.98
CA GLN A 161 -8.76 11.56 -5.30
C GLN A 161 -9.72 10.40 -5.53
N SER A 162 -10.02 9.59 -4.50
CA SER A 162 -10.90 8.42 -4.59
C SER A 162 -12.24 8.73 -5.26
N GLN A 163 -12.84 9.88 -4.97
CA GLN A 163 -14.10 10.32 -5.60
C GLN A 163 -14.05 10.44 -7.13
N LYS A 164 -12.86 10.62 -7.72
CA LYS A 164 -12.68 10.65 -9.18
C LYS A 164 -12.68 9.26 -9.81
N TYR A 165 -12.39 8.24 -9.00
CA TYR A 165 -12.13 6.88 -9.46
C TYR A 165 -13.14 5.86 -8.95
N VAL A 166 -13.97 6.23 -7.98
CA VAL A 166 -15.01 5.36 -7.41
C VAL A 166 -16.38 5.94 -7.69
N THR A 167 -17.23 5.14 -8.32
CA THR A 167 -18.61 5.50 -8.64
C THR A 167 -19.57 4.43 -8.16
N LEU A 168 -20.72 4.84 -7.61
CA LEU A 168 -21.82 3.93 -7.31
C LEU A 168 -22.98 4.18 -8.28
N LEU A 169 -23.34 3.15 -9.04
CA LEU A 169 -24.48 3.17 -9.96
C LEU A 169 -25.65 2.42 -9.34
N LYS A 170 -26.86 2.96 -9.51
CA LYS A 170 -28.12 2.30 -9.16
C LYS A 170 -28.87 1.88 -10.43
N ASN A 171 -29.36 0.64 -10.44
CA ASN A 171 -30.14 0.06 -11.54
C ASN A 171 -29.48 0.25 -12.92
N ASN A 172 -28.14 0.14 -12.97
CA ASN A 172 -27.25 0.29 -14.15
C ASN A 172 -27.17 1.66 -14.82
N ASN A 173 -28.03 2.63 -14.48
CA ASN A 173 -28.16 3.86 -15.27
C ASN A 173 -28.05 5.14 -14.44
N ASP A 174 -28.26 5.08 -13.13
CA ASP A 174 -28.32 6.25 -12.27
C ASP A 174 -27.03 6.37 -11.44
N THR A 175 -26.21 7.38 -11.76
CA THR A 175 -24.98 7.65 -11.00
C THR A 175 -25.35 8.39 -9.72
N LEU A 176 -25.11 7.74 -8.59
CA LEU A 176 -25.42 8.34 -7.30
C LEU A 176 -24.26 9.23 -6.84
N SER A 177 -24.51 10.53 -6.78
CA SER A 177 -23.60 11.50 -6.16
C SER A 177 -23.85 11.60 -4.65
N GLY A 178 -22.82 11.96 -3.88
CA GLY A 178 -22.95 12.20 -2.42
C GLY A 178 -23.39 10.97 -1.62
N VAL A 179 -23.12 9.76 -2.10
CA VAL A 179 -23.34 8.51 -1.33
C VAL A 179 -22.24 8.30 -0.33
N PHE A 180 -21.00 8.51 -0.75
CA PHE A 180 -19.83 8.40 0.12
C PHE A 180 -19.61 9.71 0.88
N LEU A 181 -19.24 9.58 2.15
CA LEU A 181 -18.80 10.71 2.95
C LEU A 181 -17.46 11.21 2.43
N ASP A 182 -17.38 12.50 2.10
CA ASP A 182 -16.12 13.14 1.72
C ASP A 182 -15.27 13.42 2.97
N LEU A 183 -14.23 12.61 3.16
CA LEU A 183 -13.27 12.77 4.25
C LEU A 183 -11.92 13.22 3.68
N GLN A 184 -11.39 14.30 4.23
CA GLN A 184 -10.04 14.79 3.96
C GLN A 184 -9.30 14.93 5.30
N PRO A 185 -8.29 14.07 5.57
CA PRO A 185 -7.73 13.05 4.69
C PRO A 185 -8.67 11.84 4.47
N GLU A 186 -8.47 11.14 3.35
CA GLU A 186 -9.12 9.86 3.07
C GLU A 186 -8.69 8.79 4.08
N LEU A 187 -9.54 7.78 4.30
CA LEU A 187 -9.32 6.71 5.27
C LEU A 187 -8.51 5.55 4.69
N TRP A 188 -7.22 5.79 4.44
CA TRP A 188 -6.27 4.74 4.07
C TRP A 188 -5.68 4.05 5.30
N ASN A 189 -5.39 2.75 5.20
CA ASN A 189 -4.47 2.11 6.13
C ASN A 189 -3.04 2.71 5.99
N PRO A 190 -2.14 2.49 6.96
CA PRO A 190 -0.79 3.09 6.93
C PRO A 190 0.00 2.78 5.65
N ASP A 191 -0.20 1.58 5.07
CA ASP A 191 0.48 1.14 3.85
C ASP A 191 -0.20 1.65 2.57
N ARG A 192 -1.33 2.37 2.65
CA ARG A 192 -2.12 2.87 1.51
C ARG A 192 -2.56 1.77 0.53
N THR A 193 -2.71 0.56 1.02
CA THR A 193 -3.19 -0.60 0.26
C THR A 193 -4.67 -0.87 0.49
N ILE A 194 -5.27 -0.35 1.56
CA ILE A 194 -6.69 -0.51 1.88
C ILE A 194 -7.31 0.86 2.06
N LEU A 195 -8.29 1.20 1.23
CA LEU A 195 -9.15 2.38 1.40
C LEU A 195 -10.47 1.97 2.01
N THR A 196 -10.88 2.64 3.09
CA THR A 196 -12.22 2.55 3.64
C THR A 196 -13.11 3.67 3.10
N LEU A 197 -14.15 3.30 2.37
CA LEU A 197 -15.20 4.19 1.90
C LEU A 197 -16.37 4.13 2.88
N TRP A 198 -16.75 5.26 3.47
CA TRP A 198 -17.94 5.35 4.30
C TRP A 198 -19.12 5.78 3.44
N LEU A 199 -20.21 5.01 3.46
CA LEU A 199 -21.50 5.54 3.05
C LEU A 199 -21.92 6.57 4.12
N ASP A 200 -22.48 7.70 3.70
CA ASP A 200 -22.74 8.84 4.58
C ASP A 200 -23.48 8.43 5.87
N PRO A 201 -22.81 8.43 7.04
CA PRO A 201 -23.42 8.05 8.32
C PRO A 201 -24.63 8.89 8.69
N GLY A 202 -24.63 10.17 8.29
CA GLY A 202 -25.72 11.11 8.50
C GLY A 202 -26.98 10.71 7.74
N ARG A 203 -26.82 9.99 6.62
CA ARG A 203 -27.91 9.41 5.84
C ARG A 203 -28.28 8.00 6.30
N ILE A 204 -27.43 7.31 7.05
CA ILE A 204 -27.75 5.99 7.62
C ILE A 204 -28.60 6.10 8.89
N LYS A 205 -28.32 7.09 9.73
CA LYS A 205 -29.06 7.33 10.98
C LYS A 205 -30.38 8.04 10.69
N ARG A 206 -31.51 7.39 11.01
CA ARG A 206 -32.85 7.82 10.59
C ARG A 206 -33.29 9.16 11.18
N ASP A 207 -32.82 9.47 12.38
CA ASP A 207 -33.25 10.68 13.09
C ASP A 207 -32.49 11.94 12.66
N LEU A 208 -31.41 11.80 11.88
CA LEU A 208 -30.57 12.91 11.44
C LEU A 208 -31.11 13.60 10.19
N GLN A 209 -30.85 14.92 10.11
CA GLN A 209 -31.30 15.77 9.00
C GLN A 209 -30.88 15.26 7.59
N PRO A 210 -29.67 14.72 7.37
CA PRO A 210 -29.29 14.24 6.04
C PRO A 210 -30.17 13.09 5.56
N ASN A 211 -30.50 12.11 6.42
CA ASN A 211 -31.45 11.04 6.09
C ASN A 211 -32.84 11.61 5.77
N LYS A 212 -33.37 12.53 6.59
CA LYS A 212 -34.70 13.12 6.37
C LYS A 212 -34.82 13.90 5.06
N ARG A 213 -33.71 14.47 4.56
CA ARG A 213 -33.68 15.26 3.32
C ARG A 213 -33.36 14.44 2.08
N LEU A 214 -32.40 13.52 2.18
CA LEU A 214 -31.80 12.82 1.03
C LEU A 214 -32.11 11.31 1.00
N GLY A 215 -32.76 10.79 2.04
CA GLY A 215 -32.97 9.36 2.24
C GLY A 215 -31.67 8.59 2.54
N ALA A 216 -31.82 7.28 2.75
CA ALA A 216 -30.70 6.38 2.96
C ALA A 216 -29.79 6.28 1.72
N PRO A 217 -28.48 6.01 1.89
CA PRO A 217 -27.54 5.82 0.79
C PRO A 217 -27.97 4.70 -0.17
N LEU A 218 -28.48 3.61 0.37
CA LEU A 218 -29.01 2.46 -0.35
C LEU A 218 -30.50 2.30 -0.08
N GLN A 219 -31.21 1.69 -1.02
CA GLN A 219 -32.65 1.46 -0.93
C GLN A 219 -32.93 -0.02 -1.21
N THR A 220 -33.58 -0.69 -0.26
CA THR A 220 -33.93 -2.12 -0.34
C THR A 220 -34.54 -2.49 -1.71
N HIS A 221 -34.21 -3.69 -2.20
CA HIS A 221 -34.60 -4.28 -3.49
C HIS A 221 -33.98 -3.65 -4.75
N ASN A 222 -33.16 -2.60 -4.62
CA ASN A 222 -32.44 -2.04 -5.77
C ASN A 222 -31.10 -2.76 -6.01
N ARG A 223 -30.66 -2.77 -7.27
CA ARG A 223 -29.35 -3.28 -7.68
C ARG A 223 -28.35 -2.15 -7.78
N TYR A 224 -27.14 -2.41 -7.31
CA TYR A 224 -26.04 -1.46 -7.29
C TYR A 224 -24.81 -2.03 -7.98
N LYS A 225 -24.00 -1.13 -8.56
CA LYS A 225 -22.66 -1.43 -9.06
C LYS A 225 -21.68 -0.41 -8.52
N LEU A 226 -20.71 -0.87 -7.74
CA LEU A 226 -19.53 -0.10 -7.39
C LEU A 226 -18.50 -0.27 -8.49
N VAL A 227 -18.11 0.83 -9.13
CA VAL A 227 -17.12 0.86 -10.21
C VAL A 227 -15.87 1.57 -9.70
N VAL A 228 -14.73 0.88 -9.81
CA VAL A 228 -13.39 1.42 -9.58
C VAL A 228 -12.70 1.53 -10.93
N THR A 229 -12.39 2.74 -11.38
CA THR A 229 -11.91 2.96 -12.75
C THR A 229 -10.43 2.62 -12.91
N ALA A 230 -10.08 2.15 -14.11
CA ALA A 230 -8.74 1.68 -14.45
C ALA A 230 -7.69 2.77 -14.28
N SER A 231 -8.08 4.03 -14.48
CA SER A 231 -7.20 5.20 -14.53
C SER A 231 -6.70 5.66 -13.16
N TRP A 232 -7.08 5.01 -12.06
CA TRP A 232 -6.57 5.33 -10.72
C TRP A 232 -5.08 5.02 -10.63
N PRO A 233 -4.21 6.02 -10.44
CA PRO A 233 -2.77 5.78 -10.34
C PRO A 233 -2.36 5.27 -8.96
N ASP A 234 -1.33 4.43 -8.93
CA ASP A 234 -0.54 4.13 -7.74
C ASP A 234 0.39 5.31 -7.38
N GLU A 235 1.16 5.16 -6.30
CA GLU A 235 2.14 6.19 -5.90
C GLU A 235 3.20 6.49 -6.97
N GLN A 236 3.48 5.55 -7.87
CA GLN A 236 4.46 5.69 -8.95
C GLN A 236 3.84 6.18 -10.27
N GLY A 237 2.50 6.21 -10.35
CA GLY A 237 1.75 6.63 -11.53
C GLY A 237 1.31 5.48 -12.45
N ALA A 238 1.57 4.22 -12.11
CA ALA A 238 0.98 3.08 -12.82
C ALA A 238 -0.51 2.97 -12.48
N THR A 239 -1.33 2.56 -13.44
CA THR A 239 -2.77 2.47 -13.27
C THR A 239 -3.23 1.01 -13.30
N LEU A 240 -4.45 0.74 -12.83
CA LEU A 240 -5.02 -0.60 -12.92
C LEU A 240 -5.12 -1.06 -14.39
N GLU A 241 -5.21 -2.37 -14.60
CA GLU A 241 -5.33 -2.94 -15.95
C GLU A 241 -6.66 -2.57 -16.63
N LYS A 242 -7.76 -2.63 -15.86
CA LYS A 242 -9.14 -2.42 -16.31
C LYS A 242 -10.01 -1.93 -15.16
N ASP A 243 -11.18 -1.43 -15.50
CA ASP A 243 -12.22 -1.10 -14.52
C ASP A 243 -12.61 -2.36 -13.75
N VAL A 244 -12.80 -2.23 -12.43
CA VAL A 244 -13.27 -3.31 -11.57
C VAL A 244 -14.65 -2.96 -11.07
N THR A 245 -15.59 -3.89 -11.21
CA THR A 245 -16.98 -3.69 -10.79
C THR A 245 -17.38 -4.73 -9.76
N LYS A 246 -17.95 -4.27 -8.64
CA LYS A 246 -18.71 -5.12 -7.71
C LYS A 246 -20.19 -4.85 -7.89
N SER A 247 -20.98 -5.90 -8.14
CA SER A 247 -22.44 -5.81 -8.18
C SER A 247 -23.04 -6.31 -6.87
N PHE A 248 -24.09 -5.69 -6.36
CA PHE A 248 -24.82 -6.18 -5.19
C PHE A 248 -26.27 -5.72 -5.19
N VAL A 249 -27.10 -6.33 -4.35
CA VAL A 249 -28.48 -5.95 -4.10
C VAL A 249 -28.61 -5.44 -2.67
N ALA A 250 -29.31 -4.32 -2.48
CA ALA A 250 -29.64 -3.86 -1.15
C ALA A 250 -30.79 -4.71 -0.58
N ILE A 251 -30.56 -5.34 0.56
CA ILE A 251 -31.56 -6.10 1.32
C ILE A 251 -32.05 -5.29 2.52
N GLN A 252 -32.94 -5.90 3.30
CA GLN A 252 -33.50 -5.28 4.50
C GLN A 252 -32.42 -4.78 5.44
N ARG A 253 -32.76 -3.72 6.16
CA ARG A 253 -31.91 -3.09 7.16
C ARG A 253 -31.48 -4.10 8.22
N ASP A 254 -30.19 -4.09 8.57
CA ASP A 254 -29.74 -4.76 9.78
C ASP A 254 -29.94 -3.87 11.01
N SER A 255 -30.67 -4.40 11.98
CA SER A 255 -31.02 -3.71 13.22
C SER A 255 -30.71 -4.57 14.45
N LEU A 256 -29.82 -5.54 14.32
CA LEU A 256 -29.33 -6.38 15.41
C LEU A 256 -27.84 -6.12 15.62
N SER A 257 -27.39 -6.30 16.86
CA SER A 257 -25.95 -6.32 17.15
C SER A 257 -25.42 -7.75 16.97
N PRO A 258 -24.16 -7.92 16.52
CA PRO A 258 -23.47 -9.20 16.55
C PRO A 258 -23.57 -9.85 17.93
N ASN A 259 -23.86 -11.15 17.95
CA ASN A 259 -23.96 -11.90 19.19
C ASN A 259 -22.94 -13.05 19.22
N PRO A 260 -21.76 -12.84 19.86
CA PRO A 260 -20.73 -13.87 20.02
C PRO A 260 -21.22 -15.22 20.54
N LYS A 261 -22.26 -15.23 21.40
CA LYS A 261 -22.78 -16.48 21.98
C LYS A 261 -23.43 -17.42 20.96
N LYS A 262 -23.73 -16.92 19.75
CA LYS A 262 -24.30 -17.72 18.64
C LYS A 262 -23.23 -18.27 17.68
N TRP A 263 -21.97 -17.91 17.87
CA TRP A 263 -20.89 -18.32 16.97
C TRP A 263 -20.46 -19.76 17.24
N THR A 264 -20.02 -20.44 16.19
CA THR A 264 -19.56 -21.83 16.27
C THR A 264 -18.05 -21.86 16.11
N LEU A 265 -17.36 -22.57 17.02
CA LEU A 265 -15.92 -22.76 16.98
C LEU A 265 -15.63 -24.19 16.56
N LEU A 266 -14.85 -24.37 15.49
CA LEU A 266 -14.26 -25.65 15.16
C LEU A 266 -12.88 -25.72 15.79
N GLU A 267 -12.81 -26.49 16.87
CA GLU A 267 -11.62 -26.61 17.71
C GLU A 267 -10.47 -27.33 16.97
N PRO A 268 -9.22 -26.85 17.08
CA PRO A 268 -8.08 -27.51 16.47
C PRO A 268 -7.60 -28.71 17.29
N LYS A 269 -6.89 -29.63 16.63
CA LYS A 269 -6.30 -30.81 17.28
C LYS A 269 -4.98 -30.49 18.00
N SER A 270 -4.77 -31.11 19.15
CA SER A 270 -3.50 -31.05 19.87
C SER A 270 -2.35 -31.61 19.04
N GLY A 271 -1.15 -31.06 19.22
CA GLY A 271 0.05 -31.49 18.48
C GLY A 271 0.04 -31.11 16.99
N SER A 272 -0.87 -30.23 16.56
CA SER A 272 -1.02 -29.83 15.16
C SER A 272 -0.94 -28.32 14.94
N LEU A 273 -0.77 -27.91 13.67
CA LEU A 273 -0.92 -26.52 13.21
C LEU A 273 -2.30 -26.26 12.57
N GLN A 274 -3.30 -27.10 12.90
CA GLN A 274 -4.67 -26.92 12.42
C GLN A 274 -5.20 -25.55 12.85
N SER A 275 -5.99 -24.88 12.00
CA SER A 275 -6.59 -23.60 12.37
C SER A 275 -7.72 -23.78 13.40
N LEU A 276 -7.91 -22.77 14.24
CA LEU A 276 -9.19 -22.53 14.90
C LEU A 276 -10.07 -21.79 13.90
N ASP A 277 -11.21 -22.38 13.55
CA ASP A 277 -12.17 -21.78 12.62
C ASP A 277 -13.37 -21.26 13.41
N VAL A 278 -13.74 -19.99 13.19
CA VAL A 278 -14.85 -19.32 13.89
C VAL A 278 -15.89 -18.91 12.86
N SER A 279 -17.07 -19.54 12.92
CA SER A 279 -18.20 -19.26 12.03
C SER A 279 -19.19 -18.31 12.69
N PHE A 280 -19.53 -17.24 11.99
CA PHE A 280 -20.46 -16.20 12.40
C PHE A 280 -21.87 -16.46 11.83
N SER A 281 -22.88 -15.86 12.44
CA SER A 281 -24.26 -15.95 11.96
C SER A 281 -24.58 -14.93 10.85
N GLU A 282 -23.64 -14.01 10.58
CA GLU A 282 -23.75 -12.88 9.66
C GLU A 282 -22.35 -12.46 9.21
N SER A 283 -22.27 -11.63 8.17
CA SER A 283 -21.00 -11.04 7.72
C SER A 283 -20.56 -9.94 8.69
N LEU A 284 -19.29 -9.96 9.09
CA LEU A 284 -18.71 -8.95 9.96
C LEU A 284 -17.81 -7.98 9.18
N ASP A 285 -17.42 -6.87 9.82
CA ASP A 285 -16.53 -5.88 9.23
C ASP A 285 -15.14 -6.48 8.92
N TYR A 286 -14.76 -6.45 7.63
CA TYR A 286 -13.54 -7.05 7.10
C TYR A 286 -12.25 -6.60 7.81
N SER A 287 -12.07 -5.30 8.04
CA SER A 287 -10.85 -4.79 8.65
C SER A 287 -10.81 -5.16 10.13
N LEU A 288 -11.94 -4.98 10.83
CA LEU A 288 -12.03 -5.23 12.26
C LEU A 288 -11.87 -6.71 12.63
N LEU A 289 -12.29 -7.63 11.76
CA LEU A 289 -12.17 -9.08 11.99
C LEU A 289 -10.75 -9.51 12.40
N THR A 290 -9.72 -8.92 11.77
CA THR A 290 -8.32 -9.27 12.06
C THR A 290 -7.71 -8.50 13.23
N GLU A 291 -8.32 -7.38 13.62
CA GLU A 291 -7.82 -6.48 14.67
C GLU A 291 -8.46 -6.72 16.04
N THR A 292 -9.66 -7.28 16.08
CA THR A 292 -10.50 -7.35 17.30
C THR A 292 -10.59 -8.74 17.91
N LEU A 293 -9.99 -9.74 17.26
CA LEU A 293 -9.99 -11.13 17.69
C LEU A 293 -8.61 -11.56 18.16
N SER A 294 -8.54 -12.22 19.31
CA SER A 294 -7.31 -12.80 19.84
C SER A 294 -7.58 -14.17 20.46
N VAL A 295 -6.62 -15.07 20.32
CA VAL A 295 -6.66 -16.36 21.01
C VAL A 295 -5.75 -16.28 22.23
N ILE A 296 -6.28 -16.67 23.38
CA ILE A 296 -5.63 -16.55 24.67
C ILE A 296 -5.63 -17.92 25.36
N ARG A 297 -4.55 -18.24 26.04
CA ARG A 297 -4.43 -19.41 26.93
C ARG A 297 -5.18 -19.18 28.24
N GLU A 298 -5.36 -20.25 29.02
CA GLU A 298 -5.99 -20.17 30.34
C GLU A 298 -5.26 -19.22 31.31
N ASP A 299 -3.93 -19.11 31.21
CA ASP A 299 -3.08 -18.20 32.00
C ASP A 299 -3.15 -16.73 31.56
N GLY A 300 -3.91 -16.40 30.50
CA GLY A 300 -4.04 -15.06 29.96
C GLY A 300 -3.00 -14.69 28.89
N ALA A 301 -2.08 -15.59 28.54
CA ALA A 301 -1.08 -15.34 27.51
C ALA A 301 -1.69 -15.43 26.09
N ASN A 302 -1.37 -14.47 25.23
CA ASN A 302 -1.76 -14.51 23.82
C ASN A 302 -1.08 -15.66 23.08
N VAL A 303 -1.84 -16.35 22.24
CA VAL A 303 -1.32 -17.33 21.29
C VAL A 303 -0.92 -16.59 20.02
N PRO A 304 0.36 -16.63 19.62
CA PRO A 304 0.79 -15.99 18.38
C PRO A 304 0.29 -16.80 17.17
N GLY A 305 -0.22 -16.09 16.17
CA GLY A 305 -0.72 -16.69 14.94
C GLY A 305 -1.16 -15.63 13.94
N ARG A 306 -1.80 -16.07 12.86
CA ARG A 306 -2.30 -15.21 11.79
C ARG A 306 -3.78 -15.47 11.56
N TRP A 307 -4.53 -14.39 11.42
CA TRP A 307 -5.94 -14.43 11.05
C TRP A 307 -6.10 -14.35 9.53
N GLN A 308 -7.09 -15.08 9.00
CA GLN A 308 -7.48 -15.00 7.60
C GLN A 308 -9.01 -15.01 7.52
N SER A 309 -9.57 -13.98 6.86
CA SER A 309 -11.00 -13.96 6.54
C SER A 309 -11.34 -15.08 5.56
N GLY A 310 -12.46 -15.74 5.81
CA GLY A 310 -13.06 -16.75 4.95
C GLY A 310 -14.10 -16.15 4.01
N GLU A 311 -15.00 -17.00 3.53
CA GLU A 311 -16.06 -16.63 2.62
C GLU A 311 -17.04 -15.62 3.26
N GLU A 312 -17.34 -14.54 2.52
CA GLU A 312 -18.33 -13.51 2.89
C GLU A 312 -18.11 -12.87 4.27
N GLU A 313 -16.89 -12.89 4.81
CA GLU A 313 -16.62 -12.43 6.17
C GLU A 313 -17.52 -13.13 7.23
N LYS A 314 -18.06 -14.31 6.92
CA LYS A 314 -18.87 -15.17 7.80
C LYS A 314 -18.05 -16.24 8.52
N LEU A 315 -16.77 -16.34 8.15
CA LEU A 315 -15.81 -17.27 8.72
C LEU A 315 -14.50 -16.51 8.91
N ILE A 316 -13.81 -16.75 10.01
CA ILE A 316 -12.40 -16.36 10.16
C ILE A 316 -11.60 -17.55 10.69
N ARG A 317 -10.37 -17.70 10.19
CA ARG A 317 -9.47 -18.77 10.58
C ARG A 317 -8.24 -18.21 11.28
N PHE A 318 -7.92 -18.75 12.44
CA PHE A 318 -6.67 -18.47 13.14
C PHE A 318 -5.71 -19.63 12.95
N LYS A 319 -4.61 -19.40 12.24
CA LYS A 319 -3.51 -20.35 12.12
C LYS A 319 -2.43 -20.02 13.15
N PRO A 320 -2.14 -20.90 14.12
CA PRO A 320 -1.12 -20.60 15.12
C PRO A 320 0.28 -20.65 14.51
N ASN A 321 1.23 -19.92 15.10
CA ASN A 321 2.64 -20.00 14.70
C ASN A 321 3.33 -21.27 15.24
N ASN A 322 2.79 -21.84 16.33
CA ASN A 322 3.32 -23.03 17.00
C ASN A 322 2.23 -24.09 17.12
N VAL A 323 2.62 -25.36 17.27
CA VAL A 323 1.66 -26.46 17.45
C VAL A 323 0.81 -26.24 18.71
N TRP A 324 -0.47 -26.61 18.63
CA TRP A 324 -1.37 -26.49 19.77
C TRP A 324 -0.98 -27.44 20.91
N GLN A 325 -0.93 -26.90 22.12
CA GLN A 325 -0.84 -27.71 23.34
C GLN A 325 -2.24 -28.10 23.80
N SER A 326 -2.41 -29.33 24.30
CA SER A 326 -3.68 -29.74 24.91
C SER A 326 -4.00 -28.81 26.09
N GLY A 327 -5.25 -28.35 26.19
CA GLY A 327 -5.62 -27.41 27.24
C GLY A 327 -6.88 -26.59 26.94
N ARG A 328 -7.19 -25.66 27.85
CA ARG A 328 -8.28 -24.69 27.71
C ARG A 328 -7.76 -23.39 27.14
N TYR A 329 -8.54 -22.82 26.22
CA TYR A 329 -8.25 -21.58 25.54
C TYR A 329 -9.51 -20.70 25.50
N LYS A 330 -9.29 -19.44 25.18
CA LYS A 330 -10.31 -18.41 25.03
C LYS A 330 -10.15 -17.72 23.70
N LEU A 331 -11.24 -17.56 22.97
CA LEU A 331 -11.35 -16.57 21.90
C LEU A 331 -11.84 -15.28 22.55
N ARG A 332 -10.97 -14.27 22.64
CA ARG A 332 -11.35 -12.93 23.10
C ARG A 332 -11.75 -12.08 21.92
N ILE A 333 -12.90 -11.41 22.07
CA ILE A 333 -13.59 -10.64 21.04
C ILE A 333 -13.79 -9.23 21.60
N GLU A 334 -13.10 -8.24 21.06
CA GLU A 334 -13.29 -6.86 21.48
C GLU A 334 -14.68 -6.36 21.09
N SER A 335 -15.33 -5.63 21.99
CA SER A 335 -16.71 -5.18 21.77
C SER A 335 -16.85 -4.11 20.69
N ARG A 336 -15.73 -3.59 20.18
CA ARG A 336 -15.69 -2.68 19.02
C ARG A 336 -15.83 -3.40 17.67
N LEU A 337 -15.82 -4.73 17.63
CA LEU A 337 -16.12 -5.49 16.41
C LEU A 337 -17.54 -5.16 15.94
N GLU A 338 -17.66 -4.82 14.66
CA GLU A 338 -18.91 -4.39 14.02
C GLU A 338 -19.39 -5.39 12.96
N ASP A 339 -20.70 -5.40 12.71
CA ASP A 339 -21.30 -5.93 11.50
C ASP A 339 -21.19 -4.96 10.31
N LEU A 340 -21.82 -5.32 9.19
CA LEU A 340 -21.84 -4.47 7.98
C LEU A 340 -22.61 -3.16 8.15
N ALA A 341 -23.53 -3.08 9.11
CA ALA A 341 -24.34 -1.91 9.42
C ALA A 341 -23.67 -0.98 10.47
N GLY A 342 -22.49 -1.34 10.95
CA GLY A 342 -21.77 -0.62 12.00
C GLY A 342 -22.31 -0.86 13.41
N ASN A 343 -23.20 -1.85 13.59
CA ASN A 343 -23.61 -2.26 14.92
C ASN A 343 -22.47 -3.06 15.53
N ASN A 344 -22.05 -2.68 16.73
CA ASN A 344 -21.03 -3.42 17.46
C ASN A 344 -21.67 -4.37 18.48
N VAL A 345 -20.84 -5.23 19.10
CA VAL A 345 -21.28 -6.25 20.07
C VAL A 345 -22.14 -5.67 21.20
N ASN A 346 -21.88 -4.43 21.61
CA ASN A 346 -22.60 -3.77 22.70
C ASN A 346 -23.81 -2.96 22.23
N ARG A 347 -23.87 -2.57 20.96
CA ARG A 347 -24.84 -1.58 20.50
C ARG A 347 -25.09 -1.48 19.00
N LEU A 348 -26.33 -1.09 18.68
CA LEU A 348 -26.70 -0.60 17.36
C LEU A 348 -26.02 0.74 17.02
N PHE A 349 -25.75 0.94 15.73
CA PHE A 349 -25.21 2.17 15.16
C PHE A 349 -26.26 3.30 15.11
N ASP A 350 -27.45 2.96 14.63
CA ASP A 350 -28.62 3.85 14.57
C ASP A 350 -29.51 3.56 15.78
N ARG A 351 -29.42 4.44 16.77
CA ARG A 351 -30.18 4.34 18.01
C ARG A 351 -31.25 5.40 18.02
N ASP A 352 -32.45 4.99 18.39
CA ASP A 352 -33.50 5.91 18.78
C ASP A 352 -33.10 6.55 20.13
N ILE A 353 -32.69 7.81 20.07
CA ILE A 353 -32.26 8.60 21.23
C ILE A 353 -33.40 8.91 22.20
N THR A 354 -34.65 8.66 21.82
CA THR A 354 -35.83 8.89 22.68
C THR A 354 -36.15 7.69 23.57
N ARG A 355 -35.64 6.49 23.25
CA ARG A 355 -35.81 5.28 24.05
C ARG A 355 -34.75 5.21 25.16
N LYS A 356 -35.19 5.35 26.42
CA LYS A 356 -34.32 5.26 27.62
C LYS A 356 -33.86 3.83 27.98
N ASP A 357 -34.37 2.80 27.31
CA ASP A 357 -34.31 1.41 27.80
C ASP A 357 -33.12 0.57 27.31
N GLN A 358 -32.17 1.14 26.56
CA GLN A 358 -30.97 0.40 26.15
C GLN A 358 -29.73 0.99 26.81
N ARG A 359 -29.52 0.66 28.10
CA ARG A 359 -28.16 0.75 28.68
C ARG A 359 -27.27 -0.16 27.85
N ALA A 360 -26.37 0.44 27.07
CA ALA A 360 -25.33 -0.30 26.38
C ALA A 360 -24.52 -1.06 27.44
N THR A 361 -24.31 -2.35 27.26
CA THR A 361 -23.27 -3.09 27.97
C THR A 361 -21.95 -2.35 27.73
N SER A 362 -21.18 -2.13 28.80
CA SER A 362 -19.91 -1.40 28.75
C SER A 362 -18.69 -2.32 28.79
N GLU A 363 -18.89 -3.62 28.54
CA GLU A 363 -17.80 -4.58 28.51
C GLU A 363 -16.89 -4.27 27.31
N SER A 364 -15.57 -4.25 27.54
CA SER A 364 -14.58 -3.99 26.48
C SER A 364 -14.35 -5.21 25.58
N PHE A 365 -14.69 -6.41 26.05
CA PHE A 365 -14.60 -7.65 25.28
C PHE A 365 -15.58 -8.72 25.81
N THR A 366 -15.83 -9.74 24.99
CA THR A 366 -16.47 -11.01 25.37
C THR A 366 -15.49 -12.16 25.12
N GLU A 367 -15.56 -13.24 25.91
CA GLU A 367 -14.72 -14.43 25.73
C GLU A 367 -15.57 -15.67 25.45
N LEU A 368 -15.16 -16.46 24.44
CA LEU A 368 -15.71 -17.79 24.17
C LEU A 368 -14.66 -18.84 24.54
N LEU A 369 -15.04 -19.81 25.37
CA LEU A 369 -14.15 -20.88 25.80
C LEU A 369 -14.13 -22.01 24.76
N PHE A 370 -12.95 -22.56 24.51
CA PHE A 370 -12.78 -23.76 23.69
C PHE A 370 -11.65 -24.64 24.23
N LYS A 371 -11.62 -25.91 23.84
CA LYS A 371 -10.62 -26.89 24.28
C LYS A 371 -9.83 -27.41 23.09
N VAL A 372 -8.53 -27.58 23.27
CA VAL A 372 -7.68 -28.33 22.34
C VAL A 372 -7.44 -29.70 22.96
N ARG A 373 -7.75 -30.75 22.21
CA ARG A 373 -7.61 -32.14 22.64
C ARG A 373 -6.70 -32.92 21.71
#